data_AF-A0A9Q3GN44-F1
#
_entry.id   AF-A0A9Q3GN44-F1
#
_cell.length_a   1.000
_cell.length_b   1.000
_cell.length_c   1.000
_cell.angle_alpha   90.00
_cell.angle_beta   90.00
_cell.angle_gamma   90.00
#
_symmetry.space_group_name_H-M   'P 1'
#
loop_
_entity.id
_entity.type
_entity.pdbx_description
1 polymer ?
#
loop_
_entity_poly.entity_id
_entity_poly.type
_entity_poly.pdbx_seq_one_letter_code
_entity_poly.pdbx_strand_id
1 'polypeptide(L)'
;MDWATGLVPGGKENFNAFLIIADRFSKSVRFVPCHKEDTVMDTALLFWNNIISTYGVPKIMISDRDPKFTSEFWTNLYDMLVQLAYNTSQHSTTGKSPSLVEKGWNPLLPVDHLKKNPPTIHPTAKYFNDMWKKACDTAAKSIAEAKESNKQRWDKSHMEPDFKEGDQVLGSTLKFSNLKGQKKMRV
;
A
#
# COMPACT_ATOMS: atom_id res chain seq x y z
N MET A 1 1.67 1.65 -4.33
CA MET A 1 2.50 0.75 -5.15
C MET A 1 2.40 1.25 -6.57
N ASP A 2 3.51 1.24 -7.29
CA ASP A 2 3.61 1.80 -8.64
C ASP A 2 4.68 1.03 -9.43
N TRP A 3 4.68 1.17 -10.75
CA TRP A 3 5.62 0.53 -11.65
C TRP A 3 6.45 1.56 -12.40
N ALA A 4 7.77 1.39 -12.36
CA ALA A 4 8.65 2.04 -13.32
C ALA A 4 8.94 1.05 -14.47
N THR A 5 8.41 1.33 -15.65
CA THR A 5 8.58 0.50 -16.85
C THR A 5 9.38 1.22 -17.93
N GLY A 6 9.81 0.48 -18.97
CA GLY A 6 10.54 1.06 -20.11
C GLY A 6 12.03 1.25 -19.83
N LEU A 7 12.58 0.50 -18.88
CA LEU A 7 14.01 0.50 -18.61
C LEU A 7 14.72 -0.39 -19.63
N VAL A 8 15.97 -0.02 -19.95
CA VAL A 8 16.82 -0.89 -20.75
C VAL A 8 17.08 -2.19 -19.97
N PRO A 9 16.86 -3.38 -20.56
CA PRO A 9 17.11 -4.64 -19.87
C PRO A 9 18.51 -4.70 -19.29
N GLY A 10 18.62 -5.09 -18.01
CA GLY A 10 19.88 -5.06 -17.29
C GLY A 10 20.07 -6.21 -16.30
N GLY A 11 21.33 -6.53 -16.03
CA GLY A 11 21.72 -7.62 -15.13
C GLY A 11 21.65 -9.00 -15.78
N LYS A 12 21.91 -10.06 -14.99
CA LYS A 12 21.93 -11.44 -15.49
C LYS A 12 20.55 -11.92 -15.97
N GLU A 13 19.50 -11.46 -15.31
CA GLU A 13 18.10 -11.85 -15.58
C GLU A 13 17.38 -10.90 -16.55
N ASN A 14 18.09 -9.90 -17.12
CA ASN A 14 17.54 -8.93 -18.07
C ASN A 14 16.27 -8.20 -17.57
N PHE A 15 16.23 -7.80 -16.30
CA PHE A 15 15.11 -7.05 -15.76
C PHE A 15 14.93 -5.72 -16.51
N ASN A 16 13.70 -5.38 -16.84
CA ASN A 16 13.33 -4.20 -17.65
C ASN A 16 12.31 -3.28 -16.94
N ALA A 17 11.95 -3.58 -15.69
CA ALA A 17 11.04 -2.79 -14.87
C ALA A 17 11.40 -2.88 -13.37
N PHE A 18 10.85 -1.94 -12.59
CA PHE A 18 10.82 -2.01 -11.13
C PHE A 18 9.40 -1.92 -10.59
N LEU A 19 9.06 -2.81 -9.65
CA LEU A 19 7.92 -2.67 -8.76
C LEU A 19 8.36 -1.81 -7.58
N ILE A 20 7.73 -0.65 -7.44
CA ILE A 20 8.05 0.37 -6.45
C ILE A 20 7.03 0.33 -5.33
N ILE A 21 7.52 0.08 -4.12
CA ILE A 21 6.69 -0.03 -2.93
C ILE A 21 7.20 0.97 -1.91
N ALA A 22 6.42 2.04 -1.73
CA ALA A 22 6.72 3.08 -0.77
C ALA A 22 5.87 2.91 0.49
N ASP A 23 6.52 2.89 1.67
CA ASP A 23 5.83 3.01 2.93
C ASP A 23 5.42 4.47 3.17
N ARG A 24 4.12 4.68 3.40
CA ARG A 24 3.56 6.01 3.57
C ARG A 24 4.04 6.68 4.86
N PHE A 25 4.37 5.91 5.90
CA PHE A 25 4.80 6.43 7.18
C PHE A 25 6.28 6.80 7.18
N SER A 26 7.17 5.82 7.03
CA SER A 26 8.62 6.01 7.06
C SER A 26 9.19 6.72 5.83
N LYS A 27 8.41 6.81 4.74
CA LYS A 27 8.88 7.27 3.41
C LYS A 27 9.97 6.39 2.79
N SER A 28 10.22 5.21 3.37
CA SER A 28 11.12 4.24 2.76
C SER A 28 10.52 3.72 1.46
N VAL A 29 11.38 3.50 0.47
CA VAL A 29 11.00 2.99 -0.84
C VAL A 29 11.79 1.73 -1.10
N ARG A 30 11.09 0.68 -1.52
CA ARG A 30 11.69 -0.57 -1.98
C ARG A 30 11.50 -0.68 -3.48
N PHE A 31 12.62 -0.87 -4.17
CA PHE A 31 12.67 -1.19 -5.59
C PHE A 31 12.85 -2.69 -5.74
N VAL A 32 11.87 -3.36 -6.32
CA VAL A 32 11.93 -4.79 -6.61
C VAL A 32 12.13 -4.95 -8.11
N PRO A 33 13.27 -5.49 -8.57
CA PRO A 33 13.50 -5.74 -9.99
C PRO A 33 12.53 -6.79 -10.50
N CYS A 34 12.01 -6.57 -11.71
CA CYS A 34 10.93 -7.35 -12.28
C CYS A 34 10.88 -7.16 -13.80
N HIS A 35 10.01 -7.91 -14.47
CA HIS A 35 9.77 -7.76 -15.89
C HIS A 35 8.45 -7.03 -16.16
N LYS A 36 8.42 -6.23 -17.23
CA LYS A 36 7.19 -5.55 -17.68
C LYS A 36 6.13 -6.58 -18.07
N GLU A 37 6.56 -7.74 -18.53
CA GLU A 37 5.73 -8.86 -18.97
C GLU A 37 5.33 -9.80 -17.82
N ASP A 38 5.77 -9.54 -16.58
CA ASP A 38 5.43 -10.36 -15.42
C ASP A 38 3.92 -10.53 -15.31
N THR A 39 3.51 -11.77 -15.04
CA THR A 39 2.10 -12.07 -14.85
C THR A 39 1.59 -11.45 -13.55
N VAL A 40 0.27 -11.41 -13.43
CA VAL A 40 -0.40 -10.96 -12.21
C VAL A 40 0.00 -11.81 -11.00
N MET A 41 0.20 -13.12 -11.20
CA MET A 41 0.66 -14.05 -10.16
C MET A 41 2.11 -13.77 -9.77
N ASP A 42 3.00 -13.57 -10.75
CA ASP A 42 4.41 -13.23 -10.48
C ASP A 42 4.51 -11.94 -9.67
N THR A 43 3.68 -10.95 -9.98
CA THR A 43 3.59 -9.71 -9.21
C THR A 43 3.17 -9.96 -7.76
N ALA A 44 2.16 -10.80 -7.53
CA ALA A 44 1.71 -11.15 -6.19
C ALA A 44 2.80 -11.89 -5.39
N LEU A 45 3.54 -12.79 -6.04
CA LEU A 45 4.69 -13.50 -5.45
C LEU A 45 5.85 -12.55 -5.14
N LEU A 46 6.17 -11.62 -6.04
CA LEU A 46 7.19 -10.59 -5.80
C LEU A 46 6.82 -9.74 -4.58
N PHE A 47 5.56 -9.32 -4.49
CA PHE A 47 5.05 -8.60 -3.32
C PHE A 47 5.17 -9.43 -2.04
N TRP A 48 4.73 -10.69 -2.08
CA TRP A 48 4.80 -11.61 -0.94
C TRP A 48 6.23 -11.78 -0.44
N ASN A 49 7.14 -12.11 -1.34
CA ASN A 49 8.53 -12.47 -1.02
C ASN A 49 9.37 -11.28 -0.59
N ASN A 50 9.06 -10.06 -1.03
CA ASN A 50 9.87 -8.88 -0.72
C ASN A 50 9.26 -7.98 0.36
N ILE A 51 7.95 -8.06 0.59
CA ILE A 51 7.25 -7.21 1.56
C ILE A 51 6.70 -8.03 2.71
N ILE A 52 5.79 -8.96 2.44
CA ILE A 52 5.08 -9.69 3.50
C ILE A 52 6.06 -10.54 4.32
N SER A 53 7.02 -11.19 3.66
CA SER A 53 8.06 -11.98 4.34
C SER A 53 8.93 -11.16 5.29
N THR A 54 9.19 -9.89 4.96
CA THR A 54 10.20 -9.06 5.63
C THR A 54 9.57 -8.18 6.70
N TYR A 55 8.39 -7.61 6.43
CA TYR A 55 7.73 -6.64 7.29
C TYR A 55 6.43 -7.15 7.89
N GLY A 56 5.94 -8.31 7.45
CA GLY A 56 4.59 -8.78 7.75
C GLY A 56 3.54 -8.17 6.81
N VAL A 57 2.27 -8.52 7.06
CA VAL A 57 1.16 -8.09 6.20
C VAL A 57 0.81 -6.62 6.47
N PRO A 58 0.85 -5.73 5.47
CA PRO A 58 0.48 -4.33 5.65
C PRO A 58 -0.99 -4.17 6.07
N LYS A 59 -1.28 -3.17 6.90
CA LYS A 59 -2.67 -2.85 7.31
C LYS A 59 -3.52 -2.33 6.15
N ILE A 60 -2.92 -1.50 5.30
CA ILE A 60 -3.60 -0.86 4.17
C ILE A 60 -2.62 -0.92 2.99
N MET A 61 -3.12 -1.37 1.84
CA MET A 61 -2.40 -1.33 0.58
C MET A 61 -3.10 -0.35 -0.35
N ILE A 62 -2.33 0.56 -0.95
CA ILE A 62 -2.83 1.55 -1.90
C ILE A 62 -2.04 1.35 -3.20
N SER A 63 -2.72 0.97 -4.26
CA SER A 63 -2.22 0.97 -5.63
C SER A 63 -2.92 2.07 -6.43
N ASP A 64 -2.33 2.45 -7.54
CA ASP A 64 -3.03 3.20 -8.57
C ASP A 64 -3.96 2.28 -9.38
N ARG A 65 -4.47 2.77 -10.52
CA ARG A 65 -5.35 2.01 -11.41
C ARG A 65 -4.59 1.32 -12.54
N ASP A 66 -3.33 0.95 -12.32
CA ASP A 66 -2.57 0.17 -13.30
C ASP A 66 -3.30 -1.17 -13.57
N PRO A 67 -3.48 -1.59 -14.84
CA PRO A 67 -4.08 -2.87 -15.21
C PRO A 67 -3.43 -4.10 -14.58
N LYS A 68 -2.23 -4.01 -14.02
CA LYS A 68 -1.60 -5.11 -13.28
C LYS A 68 -2.15 -5.26 -11.85
N PHE A 69 -2.72 -4.21 -11.27
CA PHE A 69 -3.40 -4.25 -9.96
C PHE A 69 -4.90 -4.52 -10.12
N THR A 70 -5.25 -5.47 -10.98
CA THR A 70 -6.63 -5.93 -11.20
C THR A 70 -7.18 -6.72 -10.04
N SER A 71 -8.47 -7.06 -10.11
CA SER A 71 -9.10 -8.00 -9.18
C SER A 71 -8.34 -9.31 -9.07
N GLU A 72 -7.75 -9.80 -10.16
CA GLU A 72 -6.97 -11.04 -10.20
C GLU A 72 -5.72 -10.96 -9.31
N PHE A 73 -5.02 -9.83 -9.28
CA PHE A 73 -3.87 -9.61 -8.39
C PHE A 73 -4.30 -9.77 -6.94
N TRP A 74 -5.40 -9.09 -6.58
CA TRP A 74 -5.93 -9.14 -5.23
C TRP A 74 -6.41 -10.55 -4.87
N THR A 75 -7.10 -11.25 -5.76
CA THR A 75 -7.52 -12.64 -5.54
C THR A 75 -6.33 -13.54 -5.24
N ASN A 76 -5.30 -13.52 -6.08
CA ASN A 76 -4.10 -14.33 -5.88
C ASN A 76 -3.38 -13.99 -4.56
N LEU A 77 -3.28 -12.69 -4.24
CA LEU A 77 -2.70 -12.24 -2.97
C LEU A 77 -3.54 -12.69 -1.77
N TYR A 78 -4.87 -12.59 -1.86
CA TYR A 78 -5.78 -13.01 -0.81
C TYR A 78 -5.77 -14.51 -0.59
N ASP A 79 -5.66 -15.33 -1.64
CA ASP A 79 -5.54 -16.78 -1.51
C ASP A 79 -4.30 -17.17 -0.68
N MET A 80 -3.16 -16.52 -0.94
CA MET A 80 -1.95 -16.69 -0.13
C MET A 80 -2.15 -16.21 1.33
N LEU A 81 -2.84 -15.08 1.53
CA LEU A 81 -3.15 -14.57 2.87
C LEU A 81 -4.12 -15.47 3.64
N VAL A 82 -5.07 -16.12 2.97
CA VAL A 82 -6.01 -17.08 3.58
C VAL A 82 -5.26 -18.32 4.05
N GLN A 83 -4.34 -18.85 3.24
CA GLN A 83 -3.49 -19.97 3.66
C GLN A 83 -2.62 -19.60 4.87
N LEU A 84 -2.10 -18.37 4.90
CA LEU A 84 -1.37 -17.85 6.06
C LEU A 84 -2.26 -17.76 7.30
N ALA A 85 -3.47 -17.22 7.16
CA ALA A 85 -4.44 -17.13 8.26
C ALA A 85 -4.80 -18.51 8.82
N TYR A 86 -4.97 -19.50 7.94
CA TYR A 86 -5.19 -20.89 8.34
C TYR A 86 -4.02 -21.44 9.15
N ASN A 87 -2.79 -21.29 8.63
CA ASN A 87 -1.58 -21.84 9.27
C ASN A 87 -1.19 -21.15 10.58
N THR A 88 -1.67 -19.92 10.80
CA THR A 88 -1.44 -19.15 12.03
C THR A 88 -2.57 -19.28 13.05
N SER A 89 -3.71 -19.85 12.66
CA SER A 89 -4.83 -20.12 13.56
C SER A 89 -4.55 -21.32 14.47
N GLN A 90 -5.05 -21.28 15.71
CA GLN A 90 -4.93 -22.40 16.64
C GLN A 90 -5.80 -23.57 16.19
N HIS A 91 -5.21 -24.76 16.11
CA HIS A 91 -5.95 -25.98 15.79
C HIS A 91 -6.41 -26.67 17.08
N SER A 92 -7.68 -27.10 17.14
CA SER A 92 -8.30 -27.68 18.34
C SER A 92 -7.57 -28.94 18.84
N THR A 93 -7.08 -29.78 17.93
CA THR A 93 -6.37 -31.03 18.27
C THR A 93 -5.01 -30.77 18.92
N THR A 94 -4.23 -29.79 18.47
CA THR A 94 -2.86 -29.54 18.96
C THR A 94 -2.78 -28.43 20.00
N GLY A 95 -3.84 -27.63 20.15
CA GLY A 95 -3.87 -26.43 20.98
C GLY A 95 -2.90 -25.33 20.52
N LYS A 96 -2.28 -25.48 19.35
CA LYS A 96 -1.27 -24.59 18.78
C LYS A 96 -1.55 -24.38 17.29
N SER A 97 -0.97 -23.33 16.70
CA SER A 97 -1.07 -23.13 15.27
C SER A 97 -0.08 -24.02 14.50
N PRO A 98 -0.43 -24.48 13.28
CA PRO A 98 0.48 -25.24 12.43
C PRO A 98 1.86 -24.61 12.27
N SER A 99 1.94 -23.29 12.00
CA SER A 99 3.23 -22.59 11.84
C SER A 99 4.07 -22.59 13.11
N LEU A 100 3.44 -22.50 14.29
CA LEU A 100 4.16 -22.55 15.55
C LEU A 100 4.73 -23.95 15.82
N VAL A 101 4.00 -24.99 15.44
CA VAL A 101 4.45 -26.39 15.63
C VAL A 101 5.55 -26.75 14.63
N GLU A 102 5.41 -26.34 13.38
CA GLU A 102 6.37 -26.66 12.30
C GLU A 102 7.63 -25.80 12.36
N LYS A 103 7.47 -24.48 12.53
CA LYS A 103 8.55 -23.49 12.37
C LYS A 103 9.00 -22.88 13.69
N GLY A 104 8.25 -23.07 14.78
CA GLY A 104 8.55 -22.48 16.09
C GLY A 104 8.15 -21.01 16.22
N TRP A 105 7.53 -20.40 15.21
CA TRP A 105 7.10 -19.00 15.25
C TRP A 105 5.86 -18.76 14.38
N ASN A 106 5.12 -17.68 14.71
CA ASN A 106 4.03 -17.18 13.88
C ASN A 106 4.46 -15.84 13.26
N PRO A 107 4.22 -15.63 11.95
CA PRO A 107 4.43 -14.34 11.33
C PRO A 107 3.49 -13.28 11.88
N LEU A 108 3.93 -12.03 11.82
CA LEU A 108 3.15 -10.87 12.27
C LEU A 108 1.94 -10.67 11.35
N LEU A 109 0.76 -10.77 11.94
CA LEU A 109 -0.51 -10.53 11.27
C LEU A 109 -1.04 -9.13 11.57
N PRO A 110 -1.94 -8.58 10.74
CA PRO A 110 -2.54 -7.28 11.00
C PRO A 110 -3.31 -7.25 12.34
N VAL A 111 -3.88 -8.39 12.75
CA VAL A 111 -4.58 -8.53 14.03
C VAL A 111 -3.65 -8.48 15.25
N ASP A 112 -2.37 -8.83 15.09
CA ASP A 112 -1.42 -8.78 16.21
C ASP A 112 -1.13 -7.34 16.64
N HIS A 113 -1.25 -6.37 15.73
CA HIS A 113 -1.22 -4.95 16.07
C HIS A 113 -2.40 -4.49 16.95
N LEU A 114 -3.47 -5.28 17.05
CA LEU A 114 -4.64 -5.00 17.89
C LEU A 114 -4.54 -5.67 19.27
N LYS A 115 -3.64 -6.64 19.46
CA LYS A 115 -3.47 -7.32 20.74
C LYS A 115 -2.78 -6.38 21.73
N LYS A 116 -3.46 -6.07 22.84
CA LYS A 116 -3.00 -5.11 23.87
C LYS A 116 -1.79 -5.58 24.68
N ASN A 117 -1.52 -6.88 24.71
CA ASN A 117 -0.46 -7.47 25.54
C ASN A 117 0.68 -7.98 24.65
N PRO A 118 1.75 -7.18 24.44
CA PRO A 118 2.94 -7.67 23.76
C PRO A 118 3.61 -8.76 24.61
N PRO A 119 4.31 -9.73 23.97
CA PRO A 119 5.09 -10.73 24.70
C PRO A 119 6.14 -10.07 25.59
N THR A 120 6.54 -10.75 26.67
CA THR A 120 7.54 -10.27 27.63
C THR A 120 8.82 -9.86 26.91
N ILE A 121 9.09 -8.55 26.88
CA ILE A 121 10.21 -7.97 26.13
C ILE A 121 11.47 -8.03 27.01
N HIS A 122 12.56 -8.63 26.50
CA HIS A 122 13.86 -8.60 27.17
C HIS A 122 14.30 -7.14 27.44
N PRO A 123 14.96 -6.80 28.56
CA PRO A 123 15.33 -5.42 28.89
C PRO A 123 16.04 -4.65 27.75
N THR A 124 16.94 -5.30 27.01
CA THR A 124 17.61 -4.71 25.83
C THR A 124 16.63 -4.34 24.72
N ALA A 125 15.65 -5.21 24.45
CA ALA A 125 14.62 -4.96 23.45
C ALA A 125 13.63 -3.88 23.91
N LYS A 126 13.48 -3.65 25.22
CA LYS A 126 12.67 -2.56 25.77
C LYS A 126 13.26 -1.19 25.41
N TYR A 127 14.56 -0.99 25.62
CA TYR A 127 15.24 0.26 25.25
C TYR A 127 15.06 0.56 23.75
N PHE A 128 15.30 -0.44 22.89
CA PHE A 128 15.12 -0.29 21.46
C PHE A 128 13.67 0.08 21.10
N ASN A 129 12.69 -0.58 21.71
CA ASN A 129 11.27 -0.28 21.48
C ASN A 129 10.90 1.14 21.91
N ASP A 130 11.42 1.61 23.05
CA ASP A 130 11.15 2.97 23.54
C ASP A 130 11.80 4.04 22.63
N MET A 131 13.02 3.80 22.17
CA MET A 131 13.70 4.64 21.18
C MET A 131 12.91 4.67 19.86
N TRP A 132 12.50 3.50 19.36
CA TRP A 132 11.72 3.36 18.14
C TRP A 132 10.37 4.09 18.23
N LYS A 133 9.65 3.93 19.34
CA LYS A 133 8.39 4.66 19.59
C LYS A 133 8.57 6.16 19.55
N LYS A 134 9.60 6.69 20.23
CA LYS A 134 9.91 8.14 20.20
C LYS A 134 10.19 8.64 18.78
N ALA A 135 10.93 7.87 17.99
CA ALA A 135 11.18 8.19 16.59
C ALA A 135 9.88 8.21 15.77
N CYS A 136 9.02 7.19 15.95
CA CYS A 136 7.71 7.15 15.30
C CYS A 136 6.83 8.32 15.71
N ASP A 137 6.75 8.67 16.98
CA ASP A 137 5.94 9.78 17.48
C ASP A 137 6.41 11.12 16.91
N THR A 138 7.73 11.30 16.81
CA THR A 138 8.33 12.50 16.22
C THR A 138 8.00 12.59 14.73
N ALA A 139 8.18 11.48 13.99
CA ALA A 139 7.83 11.42 12.57
C ALA A 139 6.33 11.66 12.34
N ALA A 140 5.46 11.11 13.20
CA ALA A 140 4.02 11.32 13.12
C ALA A 140 3.65 12.80 13.28
N LYS A 141 4.27 13.52 14.22
CA LYS A 141 4.10 14.97 14.38
C LYS A 141 4.54 15.74 13.15
N SER A 142 5.75 15.47 12.64
CA SER A 142 6.25 16.12 11.42
C SER A 142 5.36 15.86 10.20
N ILE A 143 4.80 14.66 10.06
CA ILE A 143 3.84 14.34 8.99
C ILE A 143 2.54 15.14 9.15
N ALA A 144 2.04 15.29 10.39
CA ALA A 144 0.84 16.07 10.66
C ALA A 144 1.03 17.56 10.33
N GLU A 145 2.13 18.15 10.79
CA GLU A 145 2.51 19.54 10.51
C GLU A 145 2.69 19.78 9.00
N ALA A 146 3.36 18.85 8.30
CA ALA A 146 3.54 18.92 6.85
C ALA A 146 2.19 18.81 6.11
N LYS A 147 1.28 17.95 6.58
CA LYS A 147 -0.06 17.81 5.99
C LYS A 147 -0.87 19.10 6.14
N GLU A 148 -0.82 19.73 7.31
CA GLU A 148 -1.52 21.00 7.56
C GLU A 148 -0.93 22.13 6.73
N SER A 149 0.40 22.25 6.68
CA SER A 149 1.09 23.24 5.86
C SER A 149 0.77 23.08 4.37
N ASN A 150 0.76 21.83 3.88
CA ASN A 150 0.38 21.52 2.50
C ASN A 150 -1.07 21.87 2.21
N LYS A 151 -2.00 21.59 3.15
CA LYS A 151 -3.40 21.98 3.02
C LYS A 151 -3.55 23.50 2.92
N GLN A 152 -2.97 24.26 3.86
CA GLN A 152 -3.01 25.73 3.83
C GLN A 152 -2.43 26.30 2.53
N ARG A 153 -1.36 25.69 2.00
CA ARG A 153 -0.76 26.09 0.73
C ARG A 153 -1.66 25.77 -0.47
N TRP A 154 -2.31 24.61 -0.48
CA TRP A 154 -3.25 24.21 -1.54
C TRP A 154 -4.51 25.09 -1.53
N ASP A 155 -5.09 25.32 -0.36
CA ASP A 155 -6.31 26.15 -0.18
C ASP A 155 -6.08 27.59 -0.69
N LYS A 156 -4.87 28.15 -0.51
CA LYS A 156 -4.51 29.49 -1.01
C LYS A 156 -4.51 29.61 -2.54
N SER A 157 -4.17 28.54 -3.26
CA SER A 157 -4.07 28.56 -4.73
C SER A 157 -5.25 27.89 -5.44
N HIS A 158 -6.06 27.12 -4.70
CA HIS A 158 -7.21 26.38 -5.21
C HIS A 158 -8.48 26.82 -4.46
N MET A 159 -8.80 28.12 -4.54
CA MET A 159 -10.12 28.59 -4.15
C MET A 159 -11.15 28.06 -5.13
N GLU A 160 -12.23 27.47 -4.61
CA GLU A 160 -13.39 27.16 -5.44
C GLU A 160 -13.95 28.47 -5.99
N PRO A 161 -14.24 28.54 -7.31
CA PRO A 161 -14.90 29.72 -7.86
C PRO A 161 -16.27 29.87 -7.20
N ASP A 162 -16.61 31.09 -6.79
CA ASP A 162 -17.94 31.41 -6.29
C ASP A 162 -18.90 31.49 -7.49
N PHE A 163 -19.64 30.41 -7.74
CA PHE A 163 -20.61 30.33 -8.81
C PHE A 163 -21.99 30.75 -8.30
N LYS A 164 -22.63 31.68 -9.01
CA LYS A 164 -24.01 32.08 -8.75
C LYS A 164 -24.96 31.41 -9.71
N GLU A 165 -26.22 31.25 -9.29
CA GLU A 165 -27.28 30.75 -10.15
C GLU A 165 -27.40 31.65 -11.40
N GLY A 166 -27.13 31.08 -12.57
CA GLY A 166 -27.10 31.79 -13.86
C GLY A 166 -25.71 31.93 -14.49
N ASP A 167 -24.63 31.63 -13.77
CA ASP A 167 -23.27 31.69 -14.32
C ASP A 167 -23.01 30.58 -15.35
N GLN A 168 -22.41 30.96 -16.47
CA GLN A 168 -22.00 30.00 -17.50
C GLN A 168 -20.63 29.41 -17.17
N VAL A 169 -20.58 28.08 -17.01
CA VAL A 169 -19.35 27.33 -16.70
C VAL A 169 -18.96 26.38 -17.83
N LEU A 170 -17.66 26.29 -18.12
CA LEU A 170 -17.14 25.34 -19.10
C LEU A 170 -16.97 23.96 -18.45
N GLY A 171 -17.91 23.05 -18.72
CA GLY A 171 -17.79 21.65 -18.33
C GLY A 171 -16.96 20.84 -19.34
N SER A 172 -16.01 20.04 -18.86
CA SER A 172 -15.27 19.11 -19.72
C SER A 172 -16.20 18.01 -20.23
N THR A 173 -16.39 17.93 -21.55
CA THR A 173 -17.25 16.94 -22.21
C THR A 173 -16.75 15.49 -22.10
N LEU A 174 -15.50 15.28 -21.67
CA LEU A 174 -14.88 13.95 -21.58
C LEU A 174 -15.52 13.04 -20.51
N LYS A 175 -16.30 13.60 -19.57
CA LYS A 175 -16.93 12.84 -18.47
C LYS A 175 -18.47 12.76 -18.56
N PHE A 176 -19.07 13.32 -19.61
CA PHE A 176 -20.53 13.26 -19.80
C PHE A 176 -20.87 12.18 -20.84
N SER A 177 -21.29 11.01 -20.39
CA SER A 177 -21.76 9.93 -21.28
C SER A 177 -23.16 10.16 -21.85
N ASN A 178 -23.89 11.17 -21.38
CA ASN A 178 -25.32 11.36 -21.67
C ASN A 178 -25.69 12.68 -22.37
N LEU A 179 -24.76 13.35 -23.08
CA LEU A 179 -25.13 14.50 -23.91
C LEU A 179 -25.58 14.05 -25.32
N LYS A 180 -26.77 13.45 -25.41
CA LYS A 180 -27.59 13.51 -26.64
C LYS A 180 -28.32 14.85 -26.65
N GLY A 181 -27.59 15.94 -26.86
CA GLY A 181 -28.14 17.29 -26.93
C GLY A 181 -27.30 18.16 -27.87
N GLN A 182 -27.96 18.97 -28.71
CA GLN A 182 -27.38 19.61 -29.89
C GLN A 182 -26.11 20.42 -29.59
N LYS A 183 -25.07 20.15 -30.39
CA LYS A 183 -23.90 21.01 -30.58
C LYS A 183 -24.34 22.41 -31.02
N LYS A 184 -24.18 23.40 -30.14
CA LYS A 184 -23.61 24.74 -30.38
C LYS A 184 -24.02 25.68 -29.24
N MET A 185 -23.07 26.40 -28.66
CA MET A 185 -23.26 27.83 -28.41
C MET A 185 -21.97 28.56 -28.80
N ARG A 186 -22.12 29.49 -29.75
CA ARG A 186 -21.15 30.51 -30.15
C ARG A 186 -21.81 31.84 -29.77
N VAL A 187 -21.05 32.64 -29.04
CA VAL A 187 -21.25 34.05 -28.62
C VAL A 187 -22.48 34.30 -27.78
#